data_AF-A0A267GM63-F1
#
_entry.id   AF-A0A267GM63-F1
#
_cell.length_a   1.000
_cell.length_b   1.000
_cell.length_c   1.000
_cell.angle_alpha   90.00
_cell.angle_beta   90.00
_cell.angle_gamma   90.00
#
_symmetry.space_group_name_H-M   'P 1'
#
loop_
_entity.id
_entity.type
_entity.pdbx_description
1 polymer ?
#
loop_
_entity_poly.entity_id
_entity_poly.type
_entity_poly.pdbx_seq_one_letter_code
_entity_poly.pdbx_strand_id
1 'polypeptide(L)'
;MLHNFNAGRRAVVRTMEVKCVCHGTSGSCTHNICWREVASFQKIGEFLKYQYKEAVKVEQASPVKIYLDQDLQSRKSRRGGRSSQQLRQQRHKRRRGQRQRRRRRRRLNLVKAGRSPQQPGSLPRRRDLVYYESVSEDFFCEPNHVWSLPGVHQRVCSINNGSCSSICCSGTYRIEHYKHVDKKCNCRFVWCCDVKCETCITDKQRKICD
;
A
#
# COMPACT_ATOMS: atom_id res chain seq x y z
N MET A 1 -1.26 10.22 -8.86
CA MET A 1 -1.53 9.80 -7.46
C MET A 1 -2.83 9.02 -7.21
N LEU A 2 -3.94 9.20 -7.95
CA LEU A 2 -5.23 8.49 -7.69
C LEU A 2 -5.13 6.94 -7.63
N HIS A 3 -4.15 6.32 -8.28
CA HIS A 3 -3.96 4.86 -8.24
C HIS A 3 -3.66 4.36 -6.82
N ASN A 4 -2.66 4.94 -6.15
CA ASN A 4 -2.23 4.50 -4.83
C ASN A 4 -3.33 4.71 -3.77
N PHE A 5 -4.11 5.80 -3.85
CA PHE A 5 -5.28 5.97 -2.98
C PHE A 5 -6.34 4.88 -3.16
N ASN A 6 -6.58 4.46 -4.41
CA ASN A 6 -7.49 3.34 -4.67
C ASN A 6 -6.91 2.00 -4.20
N ALA A 7 -5.61 1.80 -4.34
CA ALA A 7 -4.93 0.62 -3.81
C ALA A 7 -5.04 0.56 -2.28
N GLY A 8 -4.84 1.69 -1.59
CA GLY A 8 -5.03 1.83 -0.14
C GLY A 8 -6.46 1.52 0.31
N ARG A 9 -7.48 2.13 -0.31
CA ARG A 9 -8.88 1.79 0.00
C ARG A 9 -9.21 0.32 -0.21
N ARG A 10 -8.64 -0.30 -1.25
CA ARG A 10 -8.80 -1.75 -1.51
C ARG A 10 -8.07 -2.60 -0.48
N ALA A 11 -6.93 -2.15 0.05
CA ALA A 11 -6.20 -2.86 1.08
C ALA A 11 -7.07 -3.01 2.34
N VAL A 12 -7.77 -1.95 2.75
CA VAL A 12 -8.73 -1.99 3.87
C VAL A 12 -9.81 -3.05 3.64
N VAL A 13 -10.49 -3.02 2.49
CA VAL A 13 -11.57 -3.98 2.18
C VAL A 13 -11.06 -5.42 2.08
N ARG A 14 -9.84 -5.63 1.58
CA ARG A 14 -9.27 -6.97 1.41
C ARG A 14 -8.79 -7.60 2.70
N THR A 15 -8.39 -6.78 3.66
CA THR A 15 -7.87 -7.25 4.95
C THR A 15 -8.98 -7.45 5.97
N MET A 16 -10.23 -7.02 5.69
CA MET A 16 -11.40 -7.25 6.53
C MET A 16 -11.52 -8.71 6.99
N GLU A 17 -11.85 -8.88 8.26
CA GLU A 17 -12.00 -10.16 8.91
C GLU A 17 -13.48 -10.47 9.15
N VAL A 18 -13.82 -11.74 9.19
CA VAL A 18 -15.13 -12.18 9.67
C VAL A 18 -14.97 -12.44 11.16
N LYS A 19 -15.76 -11.75 11.98
CA LYS A 19 -15.94 -12.12 13.39
C LYS A 19 -17.28 -12.81 13.54
N CYS A 20 -17.28 -13.82 14.39
CA CYS A 20 -18.47 -14.56 14.75
C CYS A 20 -18.60 -14.59 16.27
N VAL A 21 -19.81 -14.37 16.76
CA VAL A 21 -20.14 -14.60 18.17
C VAL A 21 -21.06 -15.81 18.24
N CYS A 22 -20.73 -16.70 19.18
CA CYS A 22 -21.51 -17.90 19.44
C CYS A 22 -22.59 -17.61 20.47
N HIS A 23 -23.79 -18.10 20.17
CA HIS A 23 -24.94 -18.03 21.05
C HIS A 23 -25.46 -19.45 21.27
N GLY A 24 -25.31 -19.93 22.50
CA GLY A 24 -25.74 -21.25 22.91
C GLY A 24 -25.60 -21.40 24.42
N THR A 25 -26.28 -22.39 24.98
CA THR A 25 -26.20 -22.69 26.42
C THR A 25 -24.74 -22.95 26.82
N SER A 26 -24.34 -22.36 27.95
CA SER A 26 -22.98 -22.44 28.51
C SER A 26 -21.83 -22.03 27.56
N GLY A 27 -22.10 -21.13 26.60
CA GLY A 27 -21.10 -20.65 25.64
C GLY A 27 -20.89 -21.57 24.42
N SER A 28 -21.80 -22.52 24.19
CA SER A 28 -21.77 -23.35 22.98
C SER A 28 -22.09 -22.54 21.70
N CYS A 29 -21.63 -23.04 20.54
CA CYS A 29 -21.81 -22.42 19.22
C CYS A 29 -22.90 -23.10 18.38
N THR A 30 -24.00 -23.54 18.98
CA THR A 30 -25.11 -24.18 18.24
C THR A 30 -25.76 -23.22 17.25
N HIS A 31 -25.87 -21.94 17.62
CA HIS A 31 -26.10 -20.85 16.68
C HIS A 31 -24.95 -19.84 16.77
N ASN A 32 -24.63 -19.19 15.64
CA ASN A 32 -23.67 -18.10 15.61
C ASN A 32 -24.14 -16.99 14.69
N ILE A 33 -23.69 -15.78 14.99
CA ILE A 33 -23.92 -14.60 14.17
C ILE A 33 -22.55 -14.08 13.76
N CYS A 34 -22.35 -13.92 12.45
CA CYS A 34 -21.09 -13.44 11.89
C CYS A 34 -21.27 -12.13 11.13
N TRP A 35 -20.29 -11.24 11.23
CA TRP A 35 -20.20 -10.00 10.44
C TRP A 35 -18.77 -9.77 9.96
N ARG A 36 -18.64 -8.90 8.94
CA ARG A 36 -17.32 -8.45 8.49
C ARG A 36 -16.96 -7.17 9.22
N GLU A 37 -15.76 -7.12 9.78
CA GLU A 37 -15.19 -5.93 10.39
C GLU A 37 -13.86 -5.55 9.76
N VAL A 38 -13.46 -4.30 9.95
CA VAL A 38 -12.16 -3.81 9.50
C VAL A 38 -11.07 -4.45 10.37
N ALA A 39 -10.03 -4.98 9.74
CA ALA A 39 -8.88 -5.51 10.47
C ALA A 39 -8.17 -4.44 11.31
N SER A 40 -7.35 -4.88 12.27
CA SER A 40 -6.47 -3.99 13.00
C SER A 40 -5.60 -3.17 12.03
N PHE A 41 -5.35 -1.90 12.37
CA PHE A 41 -4.56 -1.04 11.50
C PHE A 41 -3.14 -1.56 11.29
N GLN A 42 -2.57 -2.27 12.28
CA GLN A 42 -1.29 -2.96 12.13
C GLN A 42 -1.32 -3.97 10.97
N LYS A 43 -2.35 -4.83 10.90
CA LYS A 43 -2.50 -5.81 9.80
C LYS A 43 -2.64 -5.14 8.44
N ILE A 44 -3.39 -4.03 8.37
CA ILE A 44 -3.51 -3.22 7.15
C ILE A 44 -2.15 -2.63 6.77
N GLY A 45 -1.42 -2.10 7.75
CA GLY A 45 -0.09 -1.52 7.59
C GLY A 45 0.94 -2.52 7.10
N GLU A 46 0.98 -3.73 7.67
CA GLU A 46 1.84 -4.83 7.23
C GLU A 46 1.53 -5.23 5.78
N PHE A 47 0.24 -5.37 5.44
CA PHE A 47 -0.18 -5.66 4.07
C PHE A 47 0.29 -4.57 3.09
N LEU A 48 0.11 -3.29 3.44
CA LEU A 48 0.58 -2.17 2.61
C LEU A 48 2.10 -2.09 2.55
N LYS A 49 2.81 -2.42 3.63
CA LYS A 49 4.27 -2.47 3.67
C LYS A 49 4.81 -3.52 2.70
N TYR A 50 4.15 -4.68 2.60
CA TYR A 50 4.48 -5.67 1.59
C TYR A 50 4.25 -5.14 0.17
N GLN A 51 3.11 -4.51 -0.10
CA GLN A 51 2.85 -3.88 -1.41
C GLN A 51 3.83 -2.75 -1.75
N TYR A 52 4.35 -2.05 -0.74
CA TYR A 52 5.37 -1.02 -0.91
C TYR A 52 6.71 -1.62 -1.35
N LYS A 53 7.13 -2.74 -0.74
CA LYS A 53 8.37 -3.44 -1.13
C LYS A 53 8.29 -3.97 -2.57
N GLU A 54 7.11 -4.42 -2.98
CA GLU A 54 6.81 -4.92 -4.33
C GLU A 54 6.25 -3.83 -5.28
N ALA A 55 6.43 -2.55 -4.93
CA ALA A 55 5.86 -1.46 -5.71
C ALA A 55 6.46 -1.42 -7.13
N VAL A 56 5.64 -1.00 -8.07
CA VAL A 56 5.96 -1.09 -9.50
C VAL A 56 6.37 0.27 -10.03
N LYS A 57 7.58 0.37 -10.57
CA LYS A 57 8.01 1.55 -11.34
C LYS A 57 7.17 1.66 -12.61
N VAL A 58 6.64 2.85 -12.87
CA VAL A 58 5.82 3.15 -14.06
C VAL A 58 6.37 4.34 -14.82
N GLU A 59 6.15 4.33 -16.12
CA GLU A 59 6.52 5.39 -17.04
C GLU A 59 5.29 5.90 -17.79
N GLN A 60 5.38 7.12 -18.32
CA GLN A 60 4.32 7.66 -19.16
C GLN A 60 4.25 6.86 -20.47
N ALA A 61 3.08 6.31 -20.76
CA ALA A 61 2.84 5.65 -22.03
C ALA A 61 2.80 6.70 -23.16
N SER A 62 3.60 6.50 -24.22
CA SER A 62 3.43 7.30 -25.43
C SER A 62 1.99 7.13 -25.96
N PRO A 63 1.37 8.18 -26.54
CA PRO A 63 0.02 8.09 -27.09
C PRO A 63 -0.13 6.90 -28.04
N VAL A 64 0.92 6.59 -28.81
CA VAL A 64 0.98 5.50 -29.80
C VAL A 64 0.81 4.12 -29.16
N LYS A 65 1.38 3.86 -27.97
CA LYS A 65 1.29 2.57 -27.26
C LYS A 65 -0.13 2.24 -26.78
N ILE A 66 -0.99 3.24 -26.60
CA ILE A 66 -2.39 3.04 -26.13
C ILE A 66 -3.31 2.60 -27.27
N TYR A 67 -2.97 2.95 -28.53
CA TYR A 67 -3.79 2.65 -29.70
C TYR A 67 -3.49 1.29 -30.35
N LEU A 68 -2.28 0.73 -30.18
CA LEU A 68 -1.90 -0.52 -30.84
C LEU A 68 -2.72 -1.75 -30.40
N ASP A 69 -3.33 -1.71 -29.21
CA ASP A 69 -4.09 -2.85 -28.66
C ASP A 69 -5.57 -2.87 -29.12
N GLN A 70 -6.03 -1.86 -29.89
CA GLN A 70 -7.44 -1.73 -30.30
C GLN A 70 -7.72 -1.92 -31.79
N ASP A 71 -6.71 -1.95 -32.65
CA ASP A 71 -6.92 -1.86 -34.10
C ASP A 71 -6.83 -3.18 -34.90
N LEU A 72 -6.46 -4.31 -34.28
CA LEU A 72 -6.42 -5.60 -34.99
C LEU A 72 -7.79 -6.32 -35.10
N GLN A 73 -8.84 -5.87 -34.40
CA GLN A 73 -10.14 -6.58 -34.37
C GLN A 73 -11.31 -5.85 -35.07
N SER A 74 -11.11 -4.65 -35.63
CA SER A 74 -12.25 -3.82 -36.10
C SER A 74 -12.33 -3.58 -37.60
N ARG A 75 -11.41 -4.09 -38.42
CA ARG A 75 -11.38 -3.89 -39.89
C ARG A 75 -12.06 -5.00 -40.71
N LYS A 76 -13.20 -5.54 -40.25
CA LYS A 76 -14.09 -6.31 -41.14
C LYS A 76 -15.51 -5.75 -41.11
N SER A 77 -15.96 -5.37 -42.30
CA SER A 77 -17.32 -4.93 -42.70
C SER A 77 -17.70 -3.46 -42.44
N ARG A 78 -17.50 -2.65 -43.49
CA ARG A 78 -18.45 -1.59 -43.84
C ARG A 78 -18.69 -1.63 -45.34
N ARG A 79 -19.90 -2.01 -45.74
CA ARG A 79 -20.61 -1.49 -46.92
C ARG A 79 -22.10 -1.79 -46.75
N GLY A 80 -22.93 -0.75 -46.83
CA GLY A 80 -24.39 -0.83 -46.72
C GLY A 80 -25.00 0.48 -46.21
N GLY A 81 -25.71 1.19 -47.10
CA GLY A 81 -26.45 2.42 -46.80
C GLY A 81 -27.60 2.18 -45.80
N ARG A 82 -27.95 3.19 -45.00
CA ARG A 82 -28.88 3.06 -43.87
C ARG A 82 -30.00 4.10 -43.87
N SER A 83 -31.20 3.68 -43.47
CA SER A 83 -32.44 4.49 -43.44
C SER A 83 -32.56 5.42 -42.21
N SER A 84 -33.51 6.36 -42.25
CA SER A 84 -33.77 7.41 -41.24
C SER A 84 -33.98 6.89 -39.79
N GLN A 85 -34.64 5.73 -39.61
CA GLN A 85 -34.79 5.11 -38.28
C GLN A 85 -33.48 4.48 -37.78
N GLN A 86 -32.63 3.98 -38.67
CA GLN A 86 -31.31 3.44 -38.32
C GLN A 86 -30.32 4.55 -37.91
N LEU A 87 -30.49 5.79 -38.39
CA LEU A 87 -29.74 6.97 -37.95
C LEU A 87 -30.02 7.36 -36.48
N ARG A 88 -31.27 7.23 -36.01
CA ARG A 88 -31.63 7.47 -34.59
C ARG A 88 -31.04 6.41 -33.65
N GLN A 89 -31.12 5.12 -34.01
CA GLN A 89 -30.49 4.04 -33.24
C GLN A 89 -28.94 4.15 -33.24
N GLN A 90 -28.34 4.62 -34.34
CA GLN A 90 -26.91 4.92 -34.40
C GLN A 90 -26.51 6.09 -33.48
N ARG A 91 -27.34 7.13 -33.33
CA ARG A 91 -27.08 8.25 -32.39
C ARG A 91 -27.04 7.80 -30.93
N HIS A 92 -27.92 6.89 -30.50
CA HIS A 92 -27.88 6.31 -29.15
C HIS A 92 -26.65 5.40 -28.94
N LYS A 93 -26.30 4.57 -29.93
CA LYS A 93 -25.04 3.79 -29.90
C LYS A 93 -23.80 4.69 -29.89
N ARG A 94 -23.80 5.82 -30.62
CA ARG A 94 -22.75 6.84 -30.60
C ARG A 94 -22.64 7.55 -29.25
N ARG A 95 -23.75 7.90 -28.59
CA ARG A 95 -23.75 8.49 -27.22
C ARG A 95 -23.26 7.50 -26.16
N ARG A 96 -23.67 6.22 -26.21
CA ARG A 96 -23.12 5.16 -25.35
C ARG A 96 -21.62 4.93 -25.62
N GLY A 97 -21.22 4.91 -26.89
CA GLY A 97 -19.82 4.83 -27.32
C GLY A 97 -18.97 6.03 -26.90
N GLN A 98 -19.52 7.26 -26.90
CA GLN A 98 -18.86 8.46 -26.40
C GLN A 98 -18.72 8.46 -24.86
N ARG A 99 -19.74 7.98 -24.11
CA ARG A 99 -19.63 7.76 -22.65
C ARG A 99 -18.58 6.69 -22.32
N GLN A 100 -18.51 5.60 -23.09
CA GLN A 100 -17.45 4.58 -22.96
C GLN A 100 -16.06 5.13 -23.35
N ARG A 101 -15.96 5.95 -24.40
CA ARG A 101 -14.70 6.64 -24.78
C ARG A 101 -14.24 7.65 -23.73
N ARG A 102 -15.15 8.42 -23.11
CA ARG A 102 -14.84 9.31 -21.97
C ARG A 102 -14.39 8.53 -20.73
N ARG A 103 -14.96 7.36 -20.45
CA ARG A 103 -14.47 6.44 -19.41
C ARG A 103 -13.11 5.82 -19.76
N ARG A 104 -12.83 5.53 -21.04
CA ARG A 104 -11.52 5.03 -21.51
C ARG A 104 -10.41 6.08 -21.44
N ARG A 105 -10.71 7.36 -21.72
CA ARG A 105 -9.76 8.49 -21.57
C ARG A 105 -9.34 8.77 -20.11
N ARG A 106 -10.05 8.22 -19.12
CA ARG A 106 -9.68 8.29 -17.69
C ARG A 106 -8.83 7.11 -17.21
N ARG A 107 -8.32 6.27 -18.12
CA ARG A 107 -7.33 5.25 -17.76
C ARG A 107 -5.98 5.92 -17.57
N LEU A 108 -5.22 5.48 -16.57
CA LEU A 108 -3.87 5.96 -16.34
C LEU A 108 -3.04 5.76 -17.62
N ASN A 109 -2.41 6.83 -18.11
CA ASN A 109 -1.37 6.75 -19.14
C ASN A 109 -0.04 6.31 -18.50
N LEU A 110 -0.10 5.31 -17.60
CA LEU A 110 1.05 4.79 -16.88
C LEU A 110 1.14 3.29 -17.18
N VAL A 111 2.26 2.89 -17.75
CA VAL A 111 2.61 1.49 -18.02
C VAL A 111 3.77 1.10 -17.13
N LYS A 112 3.87 -0.18 -16.77
CA LYS A 112 5.04 -0.68 -16.05
C LYS A 112 6.32 -0.38 -16.84
N ALA A 113 7.37 0.08 -16.18
CA ALA A 113 8.68 0.20 -16.80
C ALA A 113 9.10 -1.21 -17.29
N GLY A 114 9.38 -1.35 -18.58
CA GLY A 114 9.77 -2.64 -19.16
C GLY A 114 11.18 -3.03 -18.76
N ARG A 115 11.48 -4.32 -18.61
CA ARG A 115 12.86 -4.83 -18.49
C ARG A 115 13.63 -4.79 -19.83
N SER A 116 12.95 -4.54 -20.96
CA SER A 116 13.53 -4.55 -22.31
C SER A 116 12.77 -3.61 -23.25
N PRO A 117 13.43 -2.97 -24.25
CA PRO A 117 12.79 -2.07 -25.22
C PRO A 117 11.68 -2.71 -26.08
N GLN A 118 11.67 -4.05 -26.20
CA GLN A 118 10.83 -4.77 -27.16
C GLN A 118 9.45 -5.18 -26.63
N GLN A 119 9.18 -5.06 -25.31
CA GLN A 119 7.86 -5.38 -24.76
C GLN A 119 7.15 -4.13 -24.23
N PRO A 120 5.95 -3.78 -24.73
CA PRO A 120 5.14 -2.73 -24.13
C PRO A 120 4.78 -3.15 -22.70
N GLY A 121 5.21 -2.35 -21.72
CA GLY A 121 4.87 -2.56 -20.32
C GLY A 121 3.36 -2.71 -20.11
N SER A 122 2.96 -3.75 -19.40
CA SER A 122 1.56 -3.97 -19.06
C SER A 122 1.02 -2.88 -18.13
N LEU A 123 -0.30 -2.78 -17.99
CA LEU A 123 -0.88 -1.88 -17.00
C LEU A 123 -0.65 -2.40 -15.57
N PRO A 124 -0.36 -1.53 -14.59
CA PRO A 124 -0.27 -1.93 -13.18
C PRO A 124 -1.61 -2.48 -12.68
N ARG A 125 -1.57 -3.50 -11.83
CA ARG A 125 -2.80 -4.06 -11.27
C ARG A 125 -3.39 -3.05 -10.31
N ARG A 126 -4.71 -3.08 -10.13
CA ARG A 126 -5.45 -2.18 -9.21
C ARG A 126 -5.04 -2.31 -7.73
N ARG A 127 -4.23 -3.30 -7.39
CA ARG A 127 -3.74 -3.58 -6.04
C ARG A 127 -2.30 -3.14 -5.82
N ASP A 128 -1.57 -2.94 -6.91
CA ASP A 128 -0.14 -2.65 -6.86
C ASP A 128 0.01 -1.17 -6.41
N LEU A 129 1.03 -0.88 -5.62
CA LEU A 129 1.49 0.50 -5.44
C LEU A 129 2.40 0.85 -6.61
N VAL A 130 2.33 2.08 -7.09
CA VAL A 130 3.14 2.55 -8.22
C VAL A 130 3.94 3.80 -7.87
N TYR A 131 5.12 3.92 -8.47
CA TYR A 131 6.01 5.09 -8.38
C TYR A 131 6.65 5.34 -9.75
N TYR A 132 7.15 6.55 -10.00
CA TYR A 132 7.75 6.92 -11.30
C TYR A 132 9.20 7.38 -11.16
N GLU A 133 9.55 8.04 -10.06
CA GLU A 133 10.92 8.43 -9.71
C GLU A 133 11.61 7.35 -8.87
N SER A 134 12.83 7.00 -9.25
CA SER A 134 13.74 6.19 -8.43
C SER A 134 14.74 7.11 -7.75
N VAL A 135 15.04 6.82 -6.48
CA VAL A 135 16.07 7.52 -5.69
C VAL A 135 17.25 6.60 -5.47
N SER A 136 18.44 7.16 -5.26
CA SER A 136 19.62 6.40 -4.84
C SER A 136 19.44 5.86 -3.43
N GLU A 137 20.18 4.81 -3.07
CA GLU A 137 20.14 4.23 -1.73
C GLU A 137 20.54 5.25 -0.65
N ASP A 138 21.46 6.16 -0.99
CA ASP A 138 21.97 7.18 -0.06
C ASP A 138 21.09 8.43 0.05
N PHE A 139 20.00 8.52 -0.72
CA PHE A 139 19.17 9.74 -0.79
C PHE A 139 18.58 10.17 0.56
N PHE A 140 18.38 9.22 1.48
CA PHE A 140 17.80 9.48 2.80
C PHE A 140 18.83 9.61 3.92
N CYS A 141 20.13 9.44 3.62
CA CYS A 141 21.19 9.41 4.63
C CYS A 141 21.49 10.80 5.18
N GLU A 142 21.72 11.75 4.28
CA GLU A 142 22.09 13.12 4.66
C GLU A 142 20.85 14.03 4.79
N PRO A 143 20.90 15.03 5.69
CA PRO A 143 19.85 16.03 5.77
C PRO A 143 19.72 16.84 4.46
N ASN A 144 18.50 17.02 3.99
CA ASN A 144 18.19 17.85 2.84
C ASN A 144 16.92 18.68 3.08
N HIS A 145 17.11 19.97 3.35
CA HIS A 145 16.01 20.89 3.67
C HIS A 145 15.04 21.13 2.50
N VAL A 146 15.51 21.09 1.25
CA VAL A 146 14.67 21.29 0.06
C VAL A 146 13.59 20.22 -0.03
N TRP A 147 13.95 18.99 0.32
CA TRP A 147 13.06 17.82 0.31
C TRP A 147 12.51 17.47 1.70
N SER A 148 12.79 18.30 2.71
CA SER A 148 12.44 18.06 4.12
C SER A 148 12.91 16.70 4.65
N LEU A 149 14.12 16.29 4.25
CA LEU A 149 14.76 15.07 4.73
C LEU A 149 15.64 15.41 5.93
N PRO A 150 15.43 14.81 7.10
CA PRO A 150 16.26 15.06 8.28
C PRO A 150 17.57 14.25 8.32
N GLY A 151 17.75 13.30 7.40
CA GLY A 151 18.87 12.35 7.43
C GLY A 151 18.68 11.19 8.42
N VAL A 152 19.70 10.35 8.56
CA VAL A 152 19.69 9.18 9.46
C VAL A 152 20.44 9.39 10.77
N HIS A 153 21.18 10.49 10.89
CA HIS A 153 21.92 10.83 12.10
C HIS A 153 21.01 10.89 13.34
N GLN A 154 21.48 10.40 14.48
CA GLN A 154 20.72 10.29 15.74
C GLN A 154 19.49 9.36 15.70
N ARG A 155 19.31 8.53 14.66
CA ARG A 155 18.23 7.52 14.65
C ARG A 155 18.62 6.28 15.45
N VAL A 156 17.67 5.78 16.22
CA VAL A 156 17.84 4.51 16.94
C VAL A 156 17.74 3.33 15.97
N CYS A 157 18.68 2.39 16.07
CA CYS A 157 18.74 1.20 15.23
C CYS A 157 18.74 -0.09 16.07
N SER A 158 18.42 -1.23 15.43
CA SER A 158 18.39 -2.55 16.05
C SER A 158 19.25 -3.57 15.29
N ILE A 159 20.14 -4.26 16.01
CA ILE A 159 21.03 -5.28 15.42
C ILE A 159 20.29 -6.60 15.18
N ASN A 160 19.35 -6.96 16.06
CA ASN A 160 18.70 -8.28 16.05
C ASN A 160 17.91 -8.55 14.75
N ASN A 161 17.49 -7.50 14.05
CA ASN A 161 16.77 -7.59 12.79
C ASN A 161 17.63 -7.14 11.57
N GLY A 162 18.94 -6.95 11.75
CA GLY A 162 19.84 -6.44 10.69
C GLY A 162 19.58 -4.97 10.31
N SER A 163 18.95 -4.21 11.21
CA SER A 163 18.45 -2.88 10.90
C SER A 163 19.50 -1.77 11.03
N CYS A 164 20.60 -1.98 11.77
CA CYS A 164 21.65 -0.95 11.90
C CYS A 164 22.44 -0.77 10.61
N SER A 165 22.87 -1.86 9.97
CA SER A 165 23.61 -1.81 8.69
C SER A 165 22.80 -1.24 7.52
N SER A 166 21.46 -1.27 7.61
CA SER A 166 20.56 -0.74 6.57
C SER A 166 20.00 0.65 6.87
N ILE A 167 20.04 1.11 8.13
CA ILE A 167 19.57 2.45 8.51
C ILE A 167 20.73 3.42 8.70
N CYS A 168 21.85 2.98 9.28
CA CYS A 168 23.04 3.80 9.46
C CYS A 168 23.92 3.62 8.21
N CYS A 169 23.79 4.50 7.23
CA CYS A 169 24.40 4.36 5.90
C CYS A 169 25.92 4.13 5.93
N SER A 170 26.61 4.71 6.92
CA SER A 170 28.05 4.53 7.17
C SER A 170 28.40 3.21 7.88
N GLY A 171 27.40 2.44 8.30
CA GLY A 171 27.54 1.21 9.09
C GLY A 171 27.93 1.44 10.57
N THR A 172 28.19 2.68 10.97
CA THR A 172 28.64 3.06 12.31
C THR A 172 27.47 3.45 13.22
N TYR A 173 27.60 3.16 14.51
CA TYR A 173 26.64 3.54 15.53
C TYR A 173 27.32 3.61 16.89
N ARG A 174 26.90 4.56 17.72
CA ARG A 174 27.25 4.63 19.15
C ARG A 174 26.22 3.92 20.03
N ILE A 175 26.69 3.35 21.13
CA ILE A 175 25.83 2.76 22.16
C ILE A 175 25.58 3.81 23.23
N GLU A 176 24.31 4.03 23.55
CA GLU A 176 23.88 4.95 24.59
C GLU A 176 23.14 4.18 25.70
N HIS A 177 23.65 4.33 26.92
CA HIS A 177 23.04 3.79 28.13
C HIS A 177 22.00 4.78 28.66
N TYR A 178 20.84 4.28 29.04
CA TYR A 178 19.78 5.10 29.61
C TYR A 178 18.98 4.33 30.65
N LYS A 179 18.51 5.05 31.66
CA LYS A 179 17.58 4.52 32.67
C LYS A 179 16.18 4.50 32.08
N HIS A 180 15.65 3.31 31.83
CA HIS A 180 14.28 3.12 31.36
C HIS A 180 13.36 2.90 32.56
N VAL A 181 12.32 3.73 32.66
CA VAL A 181 11.26 3.53 33.64
C VAL A 181 10.30 2.48 33.08
N ASP A 182 10.36 1.26 33.60
CA ASP A 182 9.42 0.22 33.20
C ASP A 182 8.03 0.53 33.78
N LYS A 183 6.99 0.26 32.98
CA LYS A 183 5.62 0.75 33.24
C LYS A 183 5.12 0.42 34.66
N LYS A 184 5.29 -0.83 35.10
CA LYS A 184 5.02 -1.34 36.46
C LYS A 184 5.68 -2.72 36.63
N CYS A 185 6.19 -3.01 37.82
CA CYS A 185 6.84 -4.28 38.18
C CYS A 185 6.42 -4.71 39.59
N ASN A 186 6.83 -5.91 40.02
CA ASN A 186 6.58 -6.44 41.37
C ASN A 186 5.12 -6.29 41.80
N CYS A 187 4.21 -6.55 40.86
CA CYS A 187 2.78 -6.37 41.08
C CYS A 187 2.26 -7.47 42.01
N ARG A 188 1.62 -7.09 43.12
CA ARG A 188 0.91 -8.00 44.01
C ARG A 188 -0.58 -7.71 44.00
N PHE A 189 -1.37 -8.78 43.95
CA PHE A 189 -2.80 -8.69 44.14
C PHE A 189 -3.10 -8.58 45.64
N VAL A 190 -3.78 -7.51 46.03
CA VAL A 190 -4.28 -7.32 47.39
C VAL A 190 -5.73 -7.80 47.39
N TRP A 191 -6.00 -8.83 48.20
CA TRP A 191 -7.31 -9.47 48.26
C TRP A 191 -8.41 -8.42 48.56
N CYS A 192 -9.38 -8.38 47.65
CA CYS A 192 -10.48 -7.42 47.46
C CYS A 192 -10.09 -5.96 47.18
N CYS A 193 -9.83 -5.49 45.95
CA CYS A 193 -9.64 -6.09 44.62
C CYS A 193 -8.65 -5.16 43.88
N ASP A 194 -7.45 -5.00 44.44
CA ASP A 194 -6.50 -3.99 43.96
C ASP A 194 -5.17 -4.64 43.56
N VAL A 195 -4.56 -4.12 42.50
CA VAL A 195 -3.23 -4.53 42.06
C VAL A 195 -2.27 -3.41 42.43
N LYS A 196 -1.45 -3.67 43.44
CA LYS A 196 -0.38 -2.74 43.85
C LYS A 196 0.90 -3.14 43.13
N CYS A 197 1.47 -2.22 42.36
CA CYS A 197 2.73 -2.39 41.65
C CYS A 197 3.73 -1.30 42.01
N GLU A 198 5.01 -1.66 41.96
CA GLU A 198 6.11 -0.72 42.05
C GLU A 198 6.46 -0.17 40.66
N THR A 199 7.16 0.97 40.63
CA THR A 199 7.75 1.50 39.40
C THR A 199 9.22 1.10 39.37
N CYS A 200 9.59 0.19 38.48
CA CYS A 200 10.99 -0.22 38.33
C CYS A 200 11.72 0.70 37.36
N ILE A 201 13.00 0.93 37.64
CA ILE A 201 13.92 1.59 36.74
C ILE A 201 14.98 0.57 36.36
N THR A 202 15.15 0.33 35.06
CA THR A 202 16.15 -0.61 34.52
C THR A 202 17.14 0.13 33.64
N ASP A 203 18.42 -0.19 33.77
CA ASP A 203 19.43 0.30 32.86
C ASP A 203 19.31 -0.45 31.53
N LYS A 204 19.01 0.29 30.45
CA LYS A 204 18.91 -0.23 29.09
C LYS A 204 19.96 0.42 28.21
N GLN A 205 20.24 -0.24 27.10
CA GLN A 205 21.11 0.28 26.05
C GLN A 205 20.32 0.44 24.75
N ARG A 206 20.60 1.52 24.01
CA ARG A 206 20.13 1.71 22.63
C ARG A 206 21.30 2.03 21.72
N LYS A 207 21.22 1.65 20.45
CA LYS A 207 22.22 1.96 19.43
C LYS A 207 21.70 3.10 18.56
N ILE A 208 22.54 4.08 18.28
CA ILE A 208 22.19 5.31 17.59
C ILE A 208 23.15 5.51 16.43
N CYS A 209 22.64 5.80 15.24
CA CYS A 209 23.49 6.08 14.07
C CYS A 209 24.33 7.34 14.29
N ASP A 210 25.61 7.22 13.94
CA ASP A 210 26.59 8.32 13.97
C ASP A 210 26.48 9.24 12.76
#